data_AF-A0A960A0K9-F1
#
_entry.id   AF-A0A960A0K9-F1
#
_cell.length_a   1.000
_cell.length_b   1.000
_cell.length_c   1.000
_cell.angle_alpha   90.00
_cell.angle_beta   90.00
_cell.angle_gamma   90.00
#
_symmetry.space_group_name_H-M   'P 1'
#
loop_
_entity.id
_entity.type
_entity.pdbx_description
1 polymer ?
#
loop_
_entity_poly.entity_id
_entity_poly.type
_entity_poly.pdbx_seq_one_letter_code
_entity_poly.pdbx_strand_id
1 'polypeptide(L)'
;MRGWIGRGRGQSVYVQQADEWRGTTVQVCGMWPYAIGTGTPMVGVPLGRHIHTGATLCCDPISWFQRAKLISNPSTFVLGKPGLGKSTIVRRMATGLAGYGVMPLV
;
A
#
# COMPACT_ATOMS: atom_id res chain seq x y z
N MET A 1 6.95 -5.55 -23.80
CA MET A 1 5.53 -5.57 -24.21
C MET A 1 4.77 -6.49 -23.29
N ARG A 2 3.53 -6.15 -22.91
CA ARG A 2 2.63 -7.02 -22.14
C ARG A 2 1.56 -7.58 -23.11
N GLY A 3 0.93 -8.70 -22.81
CA GLY A 3 -0.03 -9.34 -23.73
C GLY A 3 -0.09 -10.85 -23.55
N TRP A 4 -1.05 -11.49 -24.22
CA TRP A 4 -1.23 -12.94 -24.16
C TRP A 4 -0.11 -13.64 -24.93
N ILE A 5 0.55 -14.61 -24.31
CA ILE A 5 1.65 -15.37 -24.93
C ILE A 5 1.06 -16.36 -25.95
N GLY A 6 1.46 -16.29 -27.22
CA GLY A 6 1.08 -17.27 -28.25
C GLY A 6 0.95 -16.70 -29.67
N ARG A 7 1.02 -17.56 -30.69
CA ARG A 7 0.78 -17.19 -32.10
C ARG A 7 -0.68 -16.74 -32.28
N GLY A 8 -0.89 -15.63 -32.99
CA GLY A 8 -2.23 -15.05 -33.21
C GLY A 8 -2.79 -14.25 -32.03
N ARG A 9 -2.00 -14.02 -30.97
CA ARG A 9 -2.39 -13.18 -29.84
C ARG A 9 -1.76 -11.79 -29.99
N GLY A 10 -2.59 -10.75 -29.94
CA GLY A 10 -2.14 -9.36 -30.04
C GLY A 10 -1.21 -8.98 -28.87
N GLN A 11 -0.11 -8.31 -29.18
CA GLN A 11 0.67 -7.60 -28.17
C GLN A 11 -0.17 -6.41 -27.70
N SER A 12 -0.29 -6.22 -26.38
CA SER A 12 -0.97 -5.05 -25.83
C SER A 12 0.04 -4.10 -25.19
N VAL A 13 0.04 -2.85 -25.63
CA VAL A 13 0.78 -1.78 -24.95
C VAL A 13 0.26 -1.59 -23.52
N TYR A 14 -1.02 -1.92 -23.28
CA TYR A 14 -1.68 -1.81 -21.99
C TYR A 14 -2.57 -3.04 -21.72
N VAL A 15 -2.19 -3.86 -20.75
CA VAL A 15 -3.07 -4.92 -20.24
C VAL A 15 -3.91 -4.31 -19.13
N GLN A 16 -5.21 -4.16 -19.37
CA GLN A 16 -6.15 -3.69 -18.35
C GLN A 16 -6.12 -4.67 -17.17
N GLN A 17 -5.93 -4.13 -15.97
CA GLN A 17 -5.96 -4.94 -14.75
C GLN A 17 -7.38 -5.50 -14.57
N ALA A 18 -7.50 -6.73 -14.06
CA ALA A 18 -8.80 -7.30 -13.77
C ALA A 18 -9.53 -6.44 -12.72
N ASP A 19 -10.85 -6.29 -12.87
CA ASP A 19 -11.65 -5.55 -11.90
C ASP A 19 -11.65 -6.27 -10.55
N GLU A 20 -11.22 -5.58 -9.50
CA GLU A 20 -11.22 -6.10 -8.13
C GLU A 20 -12.50 -5.67 -7.43
N TRP A 21 -13.33 -6.65 -7.06
CA TRP A 21 -14.61 -6.44 -6.38
C TRP A 21 -14.49 -6.79 -4.90
N ARG A 22 -15.02 -5.92 -4.03
CA ARG A 22 -15.06 -6.13 -2.57
C ARG A 22 -16.50 -6.32 -2.11
N GLY A 23 -16.75 -7.39 -1.37
CA GLY A 23 -18.02 -7.62 -0.67
C GLY A 23 -17.78 -8.03 0.77
N THR A 24 -18.75 -7.78 1.65
CA THR A 24 -18.71 -8.28 3.03
C THR A 24 -18.94 -9.80 3.03
N THR A 25 -18.53 -10.49 4.09
CA THR A 25 -18.80 -11.93 4.26
C THR A 25 -20.29 -12.27 4.20
N VAL A 26 -21.17 -11.30 4.45
CA VAL A 26 -22.63 -11.42 4.34
C VAL A 26 -23.08 -11.45 2.87
N GLN A 27 -22.41 -10.72 1.98
CA GLN A 27 -22.76 -10.66 0.56
C GLN A 27 -22.04 -11.70 -0.29
N VAL A 28 -20.91 -12.24 0.20
CA VAL A 28 -20.04 -13.16 -0.54
C VAL A 28 -19.73 -14.39 0.33
N CYS A 29 -20.77 -15.15 0.62
CA CYS A 29 -20.71 -16.36 1.44
C CYS A 29 -19.85 -17.45 0.75
N GLY A 30 -18.92 -18.06 1.49
CA GLY A 30 -18.15 -19.24 1.04
C GLY A 30 -16.67 -18.99 0.71
N MET A 31 -16.17 -17.75 0.74
CA MET A 31 -14.74 -17.44 0.54
C MET A 31 -13.90 -17.40 1.83
N TRP A 32 -14.41 -17.97 2.92
CA TRP A 32 -13.66 -18.15 4.16
C TRP A 32 -12.92 -19.49 4.13
N PRO A 33 -11.61 -19.59 4.44
CA PRO A 33 -10.72 -18.55 4.99
C PRO A 33 -9.88 -17.80 3.93
N TYR A 34 -10.00 -18.12 2.65
CA TYR A 34 -9.16 -17.52 1.59
C TYR A 34 -9.81 -16.31 0.92
N ALA A 35 -10.04 -15.26 1.71
CA ALA A 35 -10.33 -13.92 1.21
C ALA A 35 -9.00 -13.15 1.13
N ILE A 36 -8.27 -13.27 0.02
CA ILE A 36 -7.20 -12.32 -0.27
C ILE A 36 -7.89 -10.98 -0.54
N GLY A 37 -7.91 -10.07 0.45
CA GLY A 37 -8.68 -8.84 0.29
C GLY A 37 -8.78 -7.91 1.49
N THR A 38 -8.05 -8.10 2.59
CA THR A 38 -7.84 -6.99 3.52
C THR A 38 -6.87 -6.02 2.86
N GLY A 39 -7.41 -5.00 2.22
CA GLY A 39 -6.62 -3.88 1.70
C GLY A 39 -5.73 -3.32 2.80
N THR A 40 -4.52 -2.92 2.44
CA THR A 40 -3.62 -2.20 3.35
C THR A 40 -4.37 -1.01 3.95
N PRO A 41 -4.25 -0.77 5.28
CA PRO A 41 -4.93 0.35 5.90
C PRO A 41 -4.55 1.63 5.16
N MET A 42 -5.53 2.25 4.51
CA MET A 42 -5.38 3.48 3.72
C MET A 42 -5.27 4.71 4.63
N VAL A 43 -4.67 4.52 5.82
CA VAL A 43 -4.53 5.55 6.84
C VAL A 43 -3.06 5.91 6.92
N GLY A 44 -2.77 7.16 6.57
CA GLY A 44 -1.43 7.70 6.62
C GLY A 44 -0.86 8.14 5.28
N VAL A 45 0.44 8.39 5.27
CA VAL A 45 1.15 8.88 4.07
C VAL A 45 1.23 7.79 3.00
N PRO A 46 0.86 8.08 1.73
CA PRO A 46 0.93 7.09 0.65
C PRO A 46 2.39 6.78 0.26
N LEU A 47 2.84 5.57 0.58
CA LEU A 47 4.21 5.11 0.31
C LEU A 47 4.35 4.44 -1.05
N GLY A 48 3.37 3.63 -1.45
CA GLY A 48 3.47 2.83 -2.66
C GLY A 48 2.27 1.92 -2.86
N ARG A 49 2.48 0.79 -3.54
CA ARG A 49 1.45 -0.23 -3.77
C ARG A 49 1.80 -1.51 -3.04
N HIS A 50 0.79 -2.14 -2.46
CA HIS A 50 0.89 -3.47 -1.89
C HIS A 50 1.24 -4.47 -3.00
N ILE A 51 2.22 -5.35 -2.75
CA ILE A 51 2.83 -6.20 -3.78
C ILE A 51 1.83 -7.22 -4.37
N HIS A 52 0.92 -7.72 -3.53
CA HIS A 52 -0.02 -8.78 -3.94
C HIS A 52 -1.35 -8.25 -4.46
N THR A 53 -1.83 -7.13 -3.91
CA THR A 53 -3.18 -6.60 -4.20
C THR A 53 -3.14 -5.34 -5.05
N GLY A 54 -1.97 -4.74 -5.28
CA GLY A 54 -1.85 -3.47 -6.02
C GLY A 54 -2.48 -2.24 -5.34
N ALA A 55 -3.24 -2.42 -4.25
CA ALA A 55 -3.83 -1.37 -3.45
C ALA A 55 -2.76 -0.42 -2.91
N THR A 56 -3.11 0.85 -2.70
CA THR A 56 -2.18 1.81 -2.10
C THR A 56 -1.82 1.39 -0.68
N LEU A 57 -0.53 1.42 -0.36
CA LEU A 57 -0.02 1.25 0.99
C LEU A 57 0.23 2.63 1.59
N CYS A 58 -0.50 2.95 2.66
CA CYS A 58 -0.31 4.15 3.46
C CYS A 58 0.33 3.79 4.80
N CYS A 59 1.39 4.50 5.18
CA CYS A 59 2.09 4.25 6.44
C CYS A 59 2.90 5.46 6.90
N ASP A 60 2.69 5.81 8.17
CA ASP A 60 3.49 6.76 8.95
C ASP A 60 3.21 6.50 10.45
N PRO A 61 4.21 6.70 11.33
CA PRO A 61 4.06 6.37 12.75
C PRO A 61 2.98 7.19 13.46
N ILE A 62 2.72 8.42 13.02
CA ILE A 62 1.79 9.33 13.71
C ILE A 62 0.35 8.94 13.40
N SER A 63 -0.01 8.78 12.12
CA SER A 63 -1.37 8.41 11.72
C SER A 63 -1.73 7.00 12.18
N TRP A 64 -0.76 6.09 12.18
CA TRP A 64 -0.96 4.74 12.69
C TRP A 64 -1.22 4.70 14.20
N PHE A 65 -0.59 5.58 14.97
CA PHE A 65 -0.85 5.74 16.39
C PHE A 65 -2.19 6.45 16.64
N GLN A 66 -2.37 7.66 16.10
CA GLN A 66 -3.49 8.54 16.44
C GLN A 66 -4.81 8.15 15.79
N ARG A 67 -4.78 7.81 14.49
CA ARG A 67 -6.01 7.62 13.69
C ARG A 67 -6.39 6.16 13.57
N ALA A 68 -5.43 5.29 13.25
CA ALA A 68 -5.70 3.88 13.02
C ALA A 68 -5.60 3.03 14.30
N LYS A 69 -4.96 3.55 15.37
CA LYS A 69 -4.69 2.82 16.63
C LYS A 69 -4.03 1.46 16.41
N LEU A 70 -3.17 1.36 15.38
CA LEU A 70 -2.48 0.12 14.98
C LEU A 70 -1.19 -0.10 15.78
N ILE A 71 -0.59 0.97 16.28
CA ILE A 71 0.61 0.94 17.12
C ILE A 71 0.33 1.67 18.43
N SER A 72 0.99 1.25 19.50
CA SER A 72 0.84 1.83 20.84
C SER A 72 1.74 3.03 21.12
N ASN A 73 2.71 3.30 20.23
CA ASN A 73 3.65 4.41 20.36
C ASN A 73 3.95 4.99 18.98
N PRO A 74 3.99 6.32 18.79
CA PRO A 74 4.27 6.96 17.49
C PRO A 74 5.76 6.92 17.12
N SER A 75 6.37 5.74 17.14
CA SER A 75 7.78 5.49 16.79
C SER A 75 7.90 4.52 15.63
N THR A 76 8.90 4.72 14.78
CA THR A 76 9.24 3.77 13.70
C THR A 76 10.73 3.50 13.67
N PHE A 77 11.11 2.28 13.30
CA PHE A 77 12.51 1.87 13.16
C PHE A 77 12.74 1.38 11.73
N VAL A 78 13.61 2.06 10.99
CA VAL A 78 13.81 1.82 9.55
C VAL A 78 15.14 1.13 9.30
N LEU A 79 15.06 -0.14 8.86
CA LEU A 79 16.21 -0.98 8.52
C LEU A 79 16.32 -1.21 7.02
N GLY A 80 17.54 -1.54 6.57
CA GLY A 80 17.82 -1.86 5.18
C GLY A 80 19.30 -1.72 4.81
N LYS A 81 19.74 -2.34 3.72
CA LYS A 81 21.13 -2.23 3.23
C LYS A 81 21.42 -0.83 2.64
N PRO A 82 22.68 -0.37 2.62
CA PRO A 82 23.06 0.88 1.94
C PRO A 82 22.55 0.89 0.49
N GLY A 83 22.09 2.04 0.01
CA GLY A 83 21.60 2.20 -1.38
C GLY A 83 20.16 1.73 -1.67
N LEU A 84 19.43 1.14 -0.71
CA LEU A 84 18.06 0.61 -0.93
C LEU A 84 16.92 1.57 -0.59
N GLY A 85 17.17 2.89 -0.52
CA GLY A 85 16.09 3.87 -0.38
C GLY A 85 15.53 4.07 1.04
N LYS A 86 16.26 3.67 2.10
CA LYS A 86 15.88 3.96 3.50
C LYS A 86 15.61 5.45 3.76
N SER A 87 16.51 6.33 3.32
CA SER A 87 16.32 7.77 3.50
C SER A 87 15.17 8.30 2.63
N THR A 88 14.95 7.69 1.47
CA THR A 88 13.84 8.05 0.56
C THR A 88 12.48 7.76 1.20
N ILE A 89 12.32 6.59 1.82
CA ILE A 89 11.06 6.24 2.49
C ILE A 89 10.79 7.16 3.70
N VAL A 90 11.81 7.49 4.50
CA VAL A 90 11.68 8.41 5.64
C VAL A 90 11.30 9.82 5.17
N ARG A 91 11.96 10.34 4.13
CA ARG A 91 11.62 11.65 3.54
C ARG A 91 10.19 11.67 3.02
N ARG A 92 9.74 10.59 2.36
CA ARG A 92 8.37 10.49 1.87
C ARG A 92 7.35 10.56 3.02
N MET A 93 7.59 9.85 4.13
CA MET A 93 6.78 9.96 5.34
C MET A 93 6.79 11.40 5.88
N ALA A 94 7.95 12.03 6.02
CA ALA A 94 8.08 13.39 6.53
C ALA A 94 7.34 14.42 5.66
N THR A 95 7.46 14.33 4.33
CA THR A 95 6.75 15.23 3.40
C THR A 95 5.24 15.03 3.46
N GLY A 96 4.76 13.78 3.53
CA GLY A 96 3.33 13.52 3.67
C GLY A 96 2.77 13.99 5.01
N LEU A 97 3.53 13.80 6.09
CA LEU A 97 3.20 14.28 7.43
C LEU A 97 3.15 15.80 7.50
N ALA A 98 4.07 16.50 6.84
CA ALA A 98 4.03 17.95 6.68
C ALA A 98 2.73 18.41 6.00
N GLY A 99 2.27 17.69 4.97
CA GLY A 99 0.98 17.92 4.32
C GLY A 99 -0.23 17.68 5.24
N TYR A 100 -0.09 16.87 6.28
CA TYR A 100 -1.09 16.64 7.31
C TYR A 100 -0.98 17.60 8.52
N GLY A 101 -0.09 18.59 8.46
CA GLY A 101 0.09 19.59 9.51
C GLY A 101 1.06 19.19 10.62
N VAL A 102 1.82 18.09 10.45
CA VAL A 102 2.90 17.72 11.37
C VAL A 102 4.19 18.38 10.93
N MET A 103 4.80 19.18 11.81
CA MET A 103 6.09 19.82 11.52
C MET A 103 7.24 18.80 11.62
N PRO A 104 7.95 18.47 10.52
CA PRO A 104 9.12 17.61 10.59
C PRO A 104 10.30 18.39 11.17
N LEU A 105 10.97 17.83 12.18
CA LEU A 105 12.29 18.27 12.63
C LEU A 105 13.33 17.40 11.92
N VAL A 106 14.23 18.03 11.16
CA VAL A 106 15.25 17.35 10.33
C VAL A 106 16.65 17.84 10.65
#